data_AF-A0A8T6N8A7-F1
#
_entry.id   AF-A0A8T6N8A7-F1
#
_cell.length_a   1.000
_cell.length_b   1.000
_cell.length_c   1.000
_cell.angle_alpha   90.00
_cell.angle_beta   90.00
_cell.angle_gamma   90.00
#
_symmetry.space_group_name_H-M   'P 1'
#
loop_
_entity.id
_entity.type
_entity.pdbx_description
1 polymer ?
#
loop_
_entity_poly.entity_id
_entity_poly.type
_entity_poly.pdbx_seq_one_letter_code
_entity_poly.pdbx_strand_id
1 'polypeptide(L)'
;MSEVTSDGYVCIPYTHDHKSIEIKDSWQQSKSVENMYFVTATFSEDSKPYFPSHANHYLLAKFSNDTKISSEITKHNQEKTAFVFNTSSEIFERDVDGTMNFVSVYYLEYSKSDEDLSDLAMVVSKNDWVRKATTGNMESFSAEPPKFTFPYKDHIVVLEVSGQKSHQSVNKYCEQTRRNVCRKGITMNNLVGLSILEKLK
;
A
#
# COMPACT_ATOMS: atom_id res chain seq x y z
N MET A 1 2.58 13.49 -26.06
CA MET A 1 2.12 13.43 -24.66
C MET A 1 2.98 12.41 -23.97
N SER A 2 3.89 12.84 -23.09
CA SER A 2 4.74 11.93 -22.32
C SER A 2 3.85 11.14 -21.34
N GLU A 3 3.83 9.80 -21.46
CA GLU A 3 3.28 8.93 -20.42
C GLU A 3 4.00 9.27 -19.12
N VAL A 4 3.27 9.82 -18.15
CA VAL A 4 3.80 10.02 -16.81
C VAL A 4 3.87 8.63 -16.19
N THR A 5 5.08 8.06 -16.16
CA THR A 5 5.35 6.82 -15.43
C THR A 5 5.20 7.12 -13.94
N SER A 6 4.09 6.67 -13.35
CA SER A 6 3.92 6.64 -11.90
C SER A 6 4.70 5.47 -11.31
N ASP A 7 5.33 5.70 -10.16
CA ASP A 7 5.82 4.65 -9.28
C ASP A 7 4.75 4.32 -8.22
N GLY A 8 4.97 3.26 -7.46
CA GLY A 8 4.02 2.85 -6.44
C GLY A 8 4.19 1.41 -5.99
N TYR A 9 3.11 0.88 -5.43
CA TYR A 9 3.05 -0.46 -4.88
C TYR A 9 1.95 -1.28 -5.54
N VAL A 10 2.26 -2.50 -5.91
CA VAL A 10 1.26 -3.48 -6.36
C VAL A 10 1.19 -4.63 -5.37
N CYS A 11 -0.03 -5.03 -5.03
CA CYS A 11 -0.34 -6.18 -4.19
C CYS A 11 -1.13 -7.19 -5.02
N ILE A 12 -0.51 -8.34 -5.35
CA ILE A 12 -1.20 -9.45 -6.01
C ILE A 12 -1.41 -10.61 -5.02
N PRO A 13 -2.62 -11.20 -4.94
CA PRO A 13 -2.86 -12.36 -4.12
C PRO A 13 -1.85 -13.49 -4.38
N TYR A 14 -1.26 -14.01 -3.30
CA TYR A 14 -0.35 -15.15 -3.37
C TYR A 14 -1.02 -16.40 -2.81
N THR A 15 -1.59 -17.20 -3.72
CA THR A 15 -2.33 -18.43 -3.44
C THR A 15 -1.48 -19.69 -3.62
N HIS A 16 -0.20 -19.54 -3.99
CA HIS A 16 0.70 -20.65 -4.35
C HIS A 16 0.19 -21.53 -5.50
N ASP A 17 -0.70 -20.99 -6.33
CA ASP A 17 -1.09 -21.61 -7.60
C ASP A 17 -0.05 -21.31 -8.70
N HIS A 18 -0.19 -22.00 -9.84
CA HIS A 18 0.70 -21.82 -10.98
C HIS A 18 0.81 -20.36 -11.43
N LYS A 19 -0.33 -19.64 -11.49
CA LYS A 19 -0.38 -18.25 -11.94
C LYS A 19 0.40 -17.31 -11.02
N SER A 20 0.21 -17.43 -9.72
CA SER A 20 0.87 -16.58 -8.71
C SER A 20 2.38 -16.87 -8.63
N ILE A 21 2.81 -18.10 -8.92
CA ILE A 21 4.24 -18.46 -9.04
C ILE A 21 4.84 -17.86 -10.32
N GLU A 22 4.16 -17.94 -11.47
CA GLU A 22 4.63 -17.34 -12.73
C GLU A 22 4.82 -15.81 -12.60
N ILE A 23 3.88 -15.13 -11.94
CA ILE A 23 3.97 -13.68 -11.67
C ILE A 23 5.19 -13.38 -10.80
N LYS A 24 5.38 -14.15 -9.71
CA LYS A 24 6.55 -14.01 -8.82
C LYS A 24 7.85 -14.10 -9.61
N ASP A 25 8.01 -15.15 -10.41
CA ASP A 25 9.25 -15.41 -11.15
C ASP A 25 9.50 -14.33 -12.22
N SER A 26 8.44 -13.90 -12.92
CA SER A 26 8.50 -12.78 -13.88
C SER A 26 8.96 -11.48 -13.21
N TRP A 27 8.37 -11.13 -12.07
CA TRP A 27 8.69 -9.89 -11.35
C TRP A 27 10.08 -9.90 -10.71
N GLN A 28 10.57 -11.05 -10.28
CA GLN A 28 11.95 -11.19 -9.83
C GLN A 28 12.95 -10.79 -10.92
N GLN A 29 12.67 -11.15 -12.18
CA GLN A 29 13.52 -10.85 -13.32
C GLN A 29 13.28 -9.46 -13.93
N SER A 30 12.11 -8.85 -13.67
CA SER A 30 11.72 -7.57 -14.25
C SER A 30 12.52 -6.39 -13.70
N LYS A 31 13.07 -5.53 -14.59
CA LYS A 31 13.73 -4.28 -14.19
C LYS A 31 12.75 -3.20 -13.70
N SER A 32 11.46 -3.36 -13.97
CA SER A 32 10.42 -2.40 -13.54
C SER A 32 10.08 -2.54 -12.06
N VAL A 33 10.37 -3.69 -11.46
CA VAL A 33 10.17 -4.00 -10.04
C VAL A 33 11.48 -3.78 -9.29
N GLU A 34 11.48 -2.83 -8.37
CA GLU A 34 12.64 -2.45 -7.56
C GLU A 34 12.82 -3.42 -6.39
N ASN A 35 11.76 -3.62 -5.60
CA ASN A 35 11.75 -4.53 -4.45
C ASN A 35 10.48 -5.38 -4.49
N MET A 36 10.56 -6.59 -3.93
CA MET A 36 9.42 -7.49 -3.80
C MET A 36 9.41 -8.21 -2.46
N TYR A 37 8.23 -8.39 -1.89
CA TYR A 37 8.02 -8.91 -0.55
C TYR A 37 6.85 -9.89 -0.52
N PHE A 38 6.97 -10.92 0.30
CA PHE A 38 5.84 -11.72 0.73
C PHE A 38 5.23 -11.10 1.99
N VAL A 39 3.93 -10.79 1.96
CA VAL A 39 3.26 -10.04 3.03
C VAL A 39 1.95 -10.68 3.47
N THR A 40 1.61 -10.49 4.75
CA THR A 40 0.26 -10.74 5.28
C THR A 40 -0.53 -9.44 5.30
N ALA A 41 -1.69 -9.42 4.66
CA ALA A 41 -2.60 -8.30 4.64
C ALA A 41 -3.62 -8.38 5.78
N THR A 42 -3.85 -7.24 6.44
CA THR A 42 -4.86 -7.06 7.48
C THR A 42 -5.73 -5.86 7.10
N PHE A 43 -6.90 -6.12 6.52
CA PHE A 43 -7.86 -5.10 6.16
C PHE A 43 -8.63 -4.59 7.38
N SER A 44 -8.95 -3.29 7.39
CA SER A 44 -9.82 -2.70 8.40
C SER A 44 -11.26 -3.17 8.26
N GLU A 45 -12.03 -3.15 9.35
CA GLU A 45 -13.47 -3.48 9.31
C GLU A 45 -14.26 -2.56 8.36
N ASP A 46 -13.80 -1.32 8.19
CA ASP A 46 -14.46 -0.33 7.32
C ASP A 46 -14.16 -0.56 5.83
N SER A 47 -13.00 -1.13 5.50
CA SER A 47 -12.60 -1.39 4.11
C SER A 47 -13.04 -2.76 3.60
N LYS A 48 -13.13 -3.77 4.47
CA LYS A 48 -13.54 -5.15 4.13
C LYS A 48 -14.80 -5.25 3.26
N PRO A 49 -15.89 -4.49 3.52
CA PRO A 49 -17.10 -4.59 2.70
C PRO A 49 -16.90 -4.21 1.23
N TYR A 50 -15.90 -3.36 0.93
CA TYR A 50 -15.57 -2.94 -0.43
C TYR A 50 -14.71 -3.97 -1.17
N PHE A 51 -14.06 -4.90 -0.45
CA PHE A 51 -13.16 -5.90 -1.01
C PHE A 51 -13.50 -7.31 -0.50
N PRO A 52 -14.68 -7.85 -0.84
CA PRO A 52 -15.15 -9.13 -0.29
C PRO A 52 -14.26 -10.31 -0.69
N SER A 53 -13.60 -10.24 -1.84
CA SER A 53 -12.68 -11.26 -2.37
C SER A 53 -11.21 -10.99 -2.02
N HIS A 54 -10.92 -10.33 -0.89
CA HIS A 54 -9.54 -10.14 -0.43
C HIS A 54 -8.83 -11.46 -0.07
N ALA A 55 -7.50 -11.44 -0.13
CA ALA A 55 -6.65 -12.53 0.34
C ALA A 55 -6.03 -12.20 1.71
N ASN A 56 -5.44 -13.20 2.36
CA ASN A 56 -4.63 -12.98 3.56
C ASN A 56 -3.15 -12.75 3.21
N HIS A 57 -2.71 -13.29 2.09
CA HIS A 57 -1.31 -13.28 1.68
C HIS A 57 -1.17 -12.67 0.29
N TYR A 58 -0.17 -11.80 0.14
CA TYR A 58 0.07 -11.04 -1.07
C TYR A 58 1.57 -11.03 -1.41
N LEU A 59 1.86 -10.90 -2.70
CA LEU A 59 3.13 -10.37 -3.18
C LEU A 59 2.99 -8.85 -3.26
N LEU A 60 3.77 -8.16 -2.44
CA LEU A 60 3.91 -6.71 -2.50
C LEU A 60 5.15 -6.37 -3.32
N ALA A 61 4.99 -5.67 -4.44
CA ALA A 61 6.10 -5.21 -5.26
C ALA A 61 6.09 -3.69 -5.38
N LYS A 62 7.26 -3.07 -5.24
CA LYS A 62 7.47 -1.65 -5.54
C LYS A 62 7.86 -1.52 -7.01
N PHE A 63 7.11 -0.75 -7.77
CA PHE A 63 7.35 -0.55 -9.20
C PHE A 63 7.70 0.90 -9.52
N SER A 64 8.38 1.09 -10.64
CA SER A 64 8.74 2.40 -11.20
C SER A 64 7.98 2.77 -12.48
N ASN A 65 7.19 1.84 -13.02
CA ASN A 65 6.41 2.04 -14.24
C ASN A 65 5.04 1.34 -14.15
N ASP A 66 4.01 2.14 -13.89
CA ASP A 66 2.61 1.69 -13.79
C ASP A 66 2.08 1.02 -15.08
N THR A 67 2.35 1.56 -16.27
CA THR A 67 1.70 1.07 -17.51
C THR A 67 2.01 -0.41 -17.80
N LYS A 68 3.24 -0.85 -17.48
CA LYS A 68 3.62 -2.27 -17.60
C LYS A 68 2.91 -3.13 -16.56
N ILE A 69 2.91 -2.70 -15.30
CA ILE A 69 2.33 -3.47 -14.19
C ILE A 69 0.82 -3.61 -14.35
N SER A 70 0.11 -2.53 -14.66
CA SER A 70 -1.34 -2.54 -14.88
C SER A 70 -1.73 -3.45 -16.06
N SER A 71 -0.90 -3.51 -17.11
CA SER A 71 -1.11 -4.44 -18.23
C SER A 71 -0.90 -5.92 -17.84
N GLU A 72 0.05 -6.21 -16.95
CA GLU A 72 0.33 -7.56 -16.47
C GLU A 72 -0.76 -8.05 -15.53
N ILE A 73 -1.22 -7.20 -14.60
CA ILE A 73 -2.32 -7.54 -13.68
C ILE A 73 -3.61 -7.86 -14.45
N THR A 74 -3.92 -7.04 -15.46
CA THR A 74 -5.12 -7.26 -16.28
C THR A 74 -5.07 -8.59 -17.04
N LYS A 75 -3.89 -9.00 -17.51
CA LYS A 75 -3.68 -10.31 -18.17
C LYS A 75 -3.81 -11.47 -17.19
N HIS A 76 -3.38 -11.27 -15.95
CA HIS A 76 -3.39 -12.28 -14.90
C HIS A 76 -4.50 -12.04 -13.88
N ASN A 77 -5.71 -11.72 -14.36
CA ASN A 77 -6.83 -11.47 -13.45
C ASN A 77 -7.12 -12.72 -12.59
N GLN A 78 -7.21 -12.51 -11.28
CA GLN A 78 -7.42 -13.55 -10.28
C GLN A 78 -8.81 -13.40 -9.67
N GLU A 79 -9.34 -14.48 -9.08
CA GLU A 79 -10.60 -14.43 -8.33
C GLU A 79 -10.50 -13.48 -7.13
N LYS A 80 -9.31 -13.41 -6.52
CA LYS A 80 -9.05 -12.53 -5.38
C LYS A 80 -8.59 -11.15 -5.86
N THR A 81 -8.98 -10.12 -5.11
CA THR A 81 -8.69 -8.72 -5.47
C THR A 81 -7.20 -8.43 -5.35
N ALA A 82 -6.60 -7.95 -6.43
CA ALA A 82 -5.30 -7.29 -6.49
C ALA A 82 -5.46 -5.77 -6.35
N PHE A 83 -4.44 -5.10 -5.83
CA PHE A 83 -4.44 -3.66 -5.59
C PHE A 83 -3.21 -3.01 -6.20
N VAL A 84 -3.39 -1.84 -6.79
CA VAL A 84 -2.30 -0.95 -7.22
C VAL A 84 -2.46 0.35 -6.44
N PHE A 85 -1.41 0.75 -5.73
CA PHE A 85 -1.30 2.02 -5.02
C PHE A 85 -0.29 2.90 -5.75
N ASN A 86 -0.77 3.78 -6.63
CA ASN A 86 0.10 4.71 -7.32
C ASN A 86 0.48 5.85 -6.39
N THR A 87 1.74 6.26 -6.44
CA THR A 87 2.24 7.41 -5.69
C THR A 87 2.18 8.66 -6.56
N SER A 88 1.51 9.71 -6.07
CA SER A 88 1.46 11.01 -6.73
C SER A 88 2.46 12.01 -6.15
N SER A 89 2.61 11.99 -4.82
CA SER A 89 3.41 12.96 -4.09
C SER A 89 4.04 12.32 -2.86
N GLU A 90 5.28 12.68 -2.59
CA GLU A 90 5.94 12.36 -1.32
C GLU A 90 5.71 13.50 -0.33
N ILE A 91 5.29 13.17 0.89
CA ILE A 91 5.05 14.15 1.96
C ILE A 91 6.09 14.05 3.08
N PHE A 92 6.81 12.93 3.15
CA PHE A 92 7.88 12.74 4.12
C PHE A 92 8.81 11.60 3.69
N GLU A 93 10.12 11.79 3.84
CA GLU A 93 11.13 10.74 3.72
C GLU A 93 12.28 11.00 4.69
N ARG A 94 12.83 9.93 5.27
CA ARG A 94 14.10 9.95 5.98
C ARG A 94 14.76 8.58 5.95
N ASP A 95 16.03 8.54 6.32
CA ASP A 95 16.68 7.29 6.65
C ASP A 95 16.24 6.78 8.03
N VAL A 96 15.95 5.49 8.10
CA VAL A 96 15.60 4.78 9.34
C VAL A 96 16.48 3.53 9.41
N ASP A 97 17.02 3.25 10.59
CA ASP A 97 17.81 2.06 10.82
C ASP A 97 16.97 0.78 10.68
N GLY A 98 17.47 -0.15 9.88
CA GLY A 98 16.88 -1.48 9.68
C GLY A 98 16.18 -1.63 8.33
N THR A 99 15.49 -2.76 8.18
CA THR A 99 14.77 -3.08 6.94
C THR A 99 13.28 -2.79 7.10
N MET A 100 12.65 -2.27 6.05
CA MET A 100 11.20 -2.14 5.97
C MET A 100 10.54 -3.48 6.30
N ASN A 101 9.68 -3.47 7.32
CA ASN A 101 9.01 -4.69 7.79
C ASN A 101 7.48 -4.54 7.85
N PHE A 102 6.96 -3.36 7.52
CA PHE A 102 5.54 -3.10 7.47
C PHE A 102 5.24 -1.97 6.47
N VAL A 103 4.17 -2.12 5.71
CA VAL A 103 3.59 -1.05 4.90
C VAL A 103 2.16 -0.83 5.37
N SER A 104 1.81 0.39 5.75
CA SER A 104 0.48 0.75 6.21
C SER A 104 -0.20 1.66 5.20
N VAL A 105 -1.38 1.27 4.73
CA VAL A 105 -2.16 2.05 3.77
C VAL A 105 -3.40 2.63 4.44
N TYR A 106 -3.66 3.90 4.20
CA TYR A 106 -4.78 4.66 4.74
C TYR A 106 -5.54 5.37 3.63
N TYR A 107 -6.74 5.84 3.95
CA TYR A 107 -7.49 6.77 3.11
C TYR A 107 -7.98 7.99 3.91
N LEU A 108 -8.11 9.12 3.22
CA LEU A 108 -8.65 10.38 3.76
C LEU A 108 -10.07 10.62 3.24
N GLU A 109 -11.01 11.00 4.12
CA GLU A 109 -12.42 11.18 3.72
C GLU A 109 -12.72 12.56 3.12
N TYR A 110 -12.15 13.64 3.68
CA TYR A 110 -12.58 15.01 3.36
C TYR A 110 -11.44 16.02 3.10
N SER A 111 -10.19 15.68 3.40
CA SER A 111 -9.10 16.65 3.53
C SER A 111 -7.92 16.33 2.62
N LYS A 112 -7.61 17.25 1.69
CA LYS A 112 -6.42 17.29 0.83
C LYS A 112 -5.86 18.71 0.71
N SER A 113 -6.22 19.62 1.62
CA SER A 113 -5.62 20.95 1.56
C SER A 113 -4.11 20.85 1.81
N ASP A 114 -3.34 21.80 1.29
CA ASP A 114 -1.90 21.83 1.53
C ASP A 114 -1.59 21.93 3.04
N GLU A 115 -2.47 22.58 3.81
CA GLU A 115 -2.39 22.64 5.27
C GLU A 115 -2.57 21.25 5.90
N ASP A 116 -3.55 20.47 5.45
CA ASP A 116 -3.77 19.10 5.95
C ASP A 116 -2.59 18.18 5.63
N LEU A 117 -2.04 18.28 4.43
CA LEU A 117 -0.86 17.50 4.02
C LEU A 117 0.38 17.89 4.84
N SER A 118 0.54 19.18 5.13
CA SER A 118 1.60 19.67 6.02
C SER A 118 1.44 19.17 7.45
N ASP A 119 0.23 19.20 8.00
CA ASP A 119 -0.06 18.69 9.34
C ASP A 119 0.11 17.15 9.42
N LEU A 120 -0.30 16.43 8.37
CA LEU A 120 -0.04 15.00 8.21
C LEU A 120 1.47 14.72 8.21
N ALA A 121 2.24 15.43 7.40
CA ALA A 121 3.70 15.30 7.34
C ALA A 121 4.35 15.61 8.70
N MET A 122 3.89 16.64 9.42
CA MET A 122 4.38 16.98 10.76
C MET A 122 4.08 15.90 11.80
N VAL A 123 2.91 15.26 11.73
CA VAL A 123 2.56 14.16 12.65
C VAL A 123 3.38 12.92 12.32
N VAL A 124 3.53 12.60 11.03
CA VAL A 124 4.30 11.45 10.56
C VAL A 124 5.78 11.60 10.87
N SER A 125 6.36 12.80 10.75
CA SER A 125 7.79 13.02 11.01
C SER A 125 8.21 12.78 12.46
N LYS A 126 7.27 12.91 13.41
CA LYS A 126 7.48 12.62 14.84
C LYS A 126 7.48 11.12 15.17
N ASN A 127 7.06 10.29 14.22
CA ASN A 127 7.15 8.84 14.36
C ASN A 127 8.54 8.42 13.90
N ASP A 128 9.32 7.69 14.69
CA ASP A 128 10.73 7.34 14.43
C ASP A 128 10.93 6.08 13.57
N TRP A 129 9.85 5.37 13.25
CA TRP A 129 9.92 4.16 12.40
C TRP A 129 9.38 4.37 11.00
N VAL A 130 8.64 5.45 10.74
CA VAL A 130 8.20 5.77 9.37
C VAL A 130 9.41 6.21 8.55
N ARG A 131 9.72 5.46 7.49
CA ARG A 131 10.79 5.80 6.56
C ARG A 131 10.30 6.77 5.50
N LYS A 132 9.15 6.47 4.92
CA LYS A 132 8.57 7.21 3.81
C LYS A 132 7.06 7.30 3.97
N ALA A 133 6.50 8.45 3.60
CA ALA A 133 5.07 8.65 3.51
C ALA A 133 4.74 9.31 2.19
N THR A 134 3.82 8.69 1.46
CA THR A 134 3.40 9.13 0.14
C THR A 134 1.88 9.21 0.07
N THR A 135 1.39 10.08 -0.80
CA THR A 135 -0.03 10.16 -1.15
C THR A 135 -0.23 9.73 -2.59
N GLY A 136 -1.42 9.27 -2.91
CA GLY A 136 -1.81 8.98 -4.29
C GLY A 136 -3.17 8.34 -4.39
N ASN A 137 -3.33 7.40 -5.34
CA ASN A 137 -4.59 6.73 -5.58
C ASN A 137 -4.44 5.20 -5.55
N MET A 138 -5.59 4.52 -5.53
CA MET A 138 -5.71 3.08 -5.56
C MET A 138 -6.57 2.63 -6.73
N GLU A 139 -6.11 1.58 -7.39
CA GLU A 139 -6.90 0.78 -8.31
C GLU A 139 -7.03 -0.64 -7.76
N SER A 140 -8.16 -1.29 -8.03
CA SER A 140 -8.44 -2.65 -7.60
C SER A 140 -8.86 -3.50 -8.80
N PHE A 141 -8.25 -4.67 -8.94
CA PHE A 141 -8.46 -5.59 -10.04
C PHE A 141 -8.98 -6.92 -9.48
N SER A 142 -10.10 -7.38 -9.98
CA SER A 142 -10.72 -8.64 -9.56
C SER A 142 -11.49 -9.23 -10.74
N ALA A 143 -11.54 -10.56 -10.83
CA ALA A 143 -12.44 -11.24 -11.77
C ALA A 143 -13.91 -11.02 -11.39
N GLU A 144 -14.19 -10.86 -10.09
CA GLU A 144 -15.49 -10.49 -9.57
C GLU A 144 -15.44 -9.06 -9.02
N PRO A 145 -15.92 -8.06 -9.77
CA PRO A 145 -15.88 -6.68 -9.30
C PRO A 145 -16.77 -6.50 -8.07
N PRO A 146 -16.36 -5.66 -7.10
CA PRO A 146 -17.16 -5.41 -5.91
C PRO A 146 -18.49 -4.73 -6.28
N LYS A 147 -19.54 -5.03 -5.51
CA LYS A 147 -20.88 -4.43 -5.70
C LYS A 147 -20.87 -2.92 -5.49
N PHE A 148 -19.95 -2.42 -4.67
CA PHE A 148 -19.80 -1.00 -4.36
C PHE A 148 -18.41 -0.53 -4.76
N THR A 149 -18.36 0.65 -5.37
CA THR A 149 -17.08 1.33 -5.63
C THR A 149 -16.56 1.93 -4.33
N PHE A 150 -15.28 1.70 -4.05
CA PHE A 150 -14.62 2.34 -2.91
C PHE A 150 -14.53 3.87 -3.14
N PRO A 151 -15.18 4.70 -2.30
CA PRO A 151 -15.35 6.12 -2.60
C PRO A 151 -14.08 6.96 -2.41
N TYR A 152 -13.11 6.46 -1.64
CA TYR A 152 -11.90 7.22 -1.27
C TYR A 152 -10.66 6.76 -2.05
N LYS A 153 -10.85 6.10 -3.20
CA LYS A 153 -9.75 5.53 -3.99
C LYS A 153 -8.71 6.56 -4.43
N ASP A 154 -9.08 7.82 -4.56
CA ASP A 154 -8.17 8.89 -4.98
C ASP A 154 -7.43 9.55 -3.79
N HIS A 155 -7.70 9.14 -2.56
CA HIS A 155 -7.24 9.81 -1.33
C HIS A 155 -6.40 8.88 -0.45
N ILE A 156 -5.44 8.20 -1.06
CA ILE A 156 -4.64 7.16 -0.40
C ILE A 156 -3.37 7.75 0.20
N VAL A 157 -3.00 7.26 1.38
CA VAL A 157 -1.71 7.52 2.03
C VAL A 157 -1.02 6.18 2.28
N VAL A 158 0.24 6.04 1.84
CA VAL A 158 1.07 4.86 2.07
C VAL A 158 2.21 5.23 2.98
N LEU A 159 2.36 4.49 4.09
CA LEU A 159 3.49 4.63 5.02
C LEU A 159 4.39 3.40 4.93
N GLU A 160 5.66 3.61 4.61
CA GLU A 160 6.72 2.61 4.75
C GLU A 160 7.28 2.67 6.17
N VAL A 161 7.28 1.54 6.88
CA VAL A 161 7.68 1.49 8.29
C VAL A 161 8.77 0.44 8.50
N SER A 162 9.83 0.85 9.20
CA SER A 162 10.98 0.04 9.59
C SER A 162 11.07 -0.01 11.11
N GLY A 163 10.24 -0.84 11.74
CA GLY A 163 10.24 -0.98 13.20
C GLY A 163 11.12 -2.14 13.67
N GLN A 164 11.94 -1.96 14.70
CA GLN A 164 12.76 -3.06 15.25
C GLN A 164 12.01 -4.03 16.17
N LYS A 165 10.68 -3.87 16.30
CA LYS A 165 9.82 -4.66 17.19
C LYS A 165 8.93 -5.63 16.39
N SER A 166 8.16 -6.46 17.10
CA SER A 166 7.18 -7.36 16.48
C SER A 166 6.17 -6.64 15.59
N HIS A 167 5.62 -7.32 14.58
CA HIS A 167 4.58 -6.76 13.69
C HIS A 167 3.38 -6.19 14.48
N GLN A 168 2.99 -6.83 15.59
CA GLN A 168 1.92 -6.31 16.46
C GLN A 168 2.27 -4.95 17.07
N SER A 169 3.54 -4.74 17.45
CA SER A 169 4.00 -3.47 18.00
C SER A 169 4.04 -2.39 16.92
N VAL A 170 4.48 -2.75 15.71
CA VAL A 170 4.50 -1.84 14.55
C VAL A 170 3.08 -1.43 14.18
N ASN A 171 2.13 -2.37 14.13
CA ASN A 171 0.73 -2.06 13.83
C ASN A 171 0.10 -1.11 14.88
N LYS A 172 0.34 -1.36 16.19
CA LYS A 172 -0.11 -0.46 17.26
C LYS A 172 0.47 0.96 17.09
N TYR A 173 1.70 1.05 16.62
CA TYR A 173 2.38 2.33 16.40
C TYR A 173 1.81 3.08 15.18
N CYS A 174 1.48 2.34 14.12
CA CYS A 174 0.75 2.86 12.95
C CYS A 174 -0.64 3.40 13.36
N GLU A 175 -1.39 2.65 14.17
CA GLU A 175 -2.68 3.11 14.72
C GLU A 175 -2.55 4.33 15.64
N GLN A 176 -1.47 4.43 16.41
CA GLN A 176 -1.21 5.63 17.20
C GLN A 176 -0.96 6.85 16.30
N THR A 177 -0.19 6.67 15.22
CA THR A 177 0.08 7.73 14.24
C THR A 177 -1.22 8.19 13.60
N ARG A 178 -2.08 7.26 13.18
CA ARG A 178 -3.42 7.55 12.68
C ARG A 178 -4.25 8.38 13.66
N ARG A 179 -4.30 7.97 14.94
CA ARG A 179 -5.03 8.73 15.97
C ARG A 179 -4.45 10.14 16.18
N ASN A 180 -3.14 10.32 16.07
CA ASN A 180 -2.51 11.63 16.18
C ASN A 180 -2.89 12.53 15.00
N VAL A 181 -2.98 11.98 13.79
CA VAL A 181 -3.46 12.69 12.60
C VAL A 181 -4.93 13.10 12.79
N CYS A 182 -5.79 12.19 13.27
CA CYS A 182 -7.19 12.53 13.55
C CYS A 182 -7.36 13.63 14.61
N ARG A 183 -6.44 13.73 15.58
CA ARG A 183 -6.45 14.83 16.57
C ARG A 183 -6.12 16.20 15.95
N LYS A 184 -5.54 16.24 14.75
CA LYS A 184 -5.36 17.47 13.97
C LYS A 184 -6.58 17.85 13.12
N GLY A 185 -7.67 17.07 13.19
CA GLY A 185 -8.88 17.31 12.40
C GLY A 185 -8.89 16.60 11.05
N ILE A 186 -7.85 15.82 10.75
CA ILE A 186 -7.73 15.07 9.49
C ILE A 186 -8.36 13.68 9.66
N THR A 187 -9.46 13.42 8.98
CA THR A 187 -10.13 12.11 9.02
C THR A 187 -9.35 11.09 8.19
N MET A 188 -8.46 10.36 8.85
CA MET A 188 -7.63 9.30 8.27
C MET A 188 -8.02 7.93 8.84
N ASN A 189 -8.38 7.02 7.94
CA ASN A 189 -8.86 5.68 8.27
C ASN A 189 -7.92 4.62 7.70
N ASN A 190 -7.75 3.52 8.43
CA ASN A 190 -6.92 2.40 7.98
C ASN A 190 -7.62 1.71 6.80
N LEU A 191 -6.88 1.45 5.73
CA LEU A 191 -7.32 0.62 4.62
C LEU A 191 -6.81 -0.81 4.84
N VAL A 192 -5.49 -0.98 4.81
CA VAL A 192 -4.83 -2.27 4.95
C VAL A 192 -3.45 -2.11 5.57
N GLY A 193 -3.12 -2.96 6.53
CA GLY A 193 -1.77 -3.16 7.02
C GLY A 193 -1.12 -4.37 6.36
N LEU A 194 0.09 -4.20 5.82
CA LEU A 194 0.87 -5.23 5.13
C LEU A 194 2.11 -5.57 5.97
N SER A 195 2.07 -6.69 6.69
CA SER A 195 3.22 -7.19 7.46
C SER A 195 4.16 -7.95 6.54
N ILE A 196 5.42 -7.54 6.45
CA ILE A 196 6.41 -8.20 5.59
C ILE A 196 6.95 -9.44 6.29
N LEU A 197 6.71 -10.61 5.69
CA LEU A 197 7.21 -11.89 6.17
C LEU A 197 8.58 -12.23 5.58
N GLU A 198 8.79 -11.92 4.31
CA GLU A 198 10.02 -12.25 3.59
C GLU A 198 10.30 -11.21 2.49
N LYS A 199 11.58 -10.87 2.28
CA LYS A 199 12.04 -10.11 1.12
C LYS A 199 12.44 -11.07 0.00
N LEU A 200 11.82 -10.93 -1.16
CA LEU A 200 11.98 -11.80 -2.32
C LEU A 200 12.87 -11.19 -3.43
N LYS A 201 13.02 -9.85 -3.44
CA LYS A 201 13.91 -9.08 -4.32
C LYS A 201 14.29 -7.78 -3.63
#